data_AF-A0A6I6D3Z5-F1
#
_entry.id   AF-A0A6I6D3Z5-F1
#
_cell.length_a   1.000
_cell.length_b   1.000
_cell.length_c   1.000
_cell.angle_alpha   90.00
_cell.angle_beta   90.00
_cell.angle_gamma   90.00
#
_symmetry.space_group_name_H-M   'P 1'
#
loop_
_entity.id
_entity.type
_entity.pdbx_description
1 polymer ?
#
loop_
_entity_poly.entity_id
_entity_poly.type
_entity_poly.pdbx_seq_one_letter_code
_entity_poly.pdbx_strand_id
1 'polypeptide(L)'
;MNAESTRPSVEPHLAAAECERLARPVGSAFRLASLKLSPARQRAVTALRALDVSLAEIPETVSEPQVAMAKLDWWREALLGMTQGRAEHPVIQSLAAGLDEVGLGEEARREDSPLVGRLEERLGAARIELEYEGFAGEADLEAFLDARYASLFALYGRLLALPAEQIEAAARLGRWHGRLDRARLLGRHARIGRVYLPQDTLNRFGLDEADLYREPAPADREALFREELDRIRAGLSDWPASGRPPRLFRILRAVDLEHLRLMQETPAELTGGRVEISPVRQWWLAWRASW
;
A
#
# COMPACT_ATOMS: atom_id res chain seq x y z
N MET A 1 -37.65 27.58 8.24
CA MET A 1 -36.25 28.04 8.12
C MET A 1 -35.37 26.99 8.77
N ASN A 2 -34.95 25.99 7.99
CA ASN A 2 -33.99 25.01 8.46
C ASN A 2 -32.60 25.62 8.28
N ALA A 3 -31.92 25.87 9.40
CA ALA A 3 -30.52 26.22 9.39
C ALA A 3 -29.74 24.97 8.96
N GLU A 4 -29.32 24.93 7.70
CA GLU A 4 -28.21 24.08 7.27
C GLU A 4 -27.00 24.46 8.11
N SER A 5 -26.66 23.60 9.07
CA SER A 5 -25.39 23.62 9.75
C SER A 5 -24.31 23.30 8.71
N THR A 6 -23.84 24.33 8.01
CA THR A 6 -22.67 24.25 7.14
C THR A 6 -21.49 23.99 8.07
N ARG A 7 -21.06 22.74 8.19
CA ARG A 7 -19.76 22.42 8.78
C ARG A 7 -18.72 23.27 8.05
N PRO A 8 -17.82 23.99 8.73
CA PRO A 8 -16.83 24.80 8.05
C PRO A 8 -16.00 23.88 7.15
N SER A 9 -16.05 24.13 5.85
CA SER A 9 -15.19 23.45 4.88
C SER A 9 -13.74 23.73 5.28
N VAL A 10 -12.96 22.69 5.56
CA VAL A 10 -11.53 22.82 5.87
C VAL A 10 -10.83 23.58 4.74
N GLU A 11 -10.00 24.55 5.11
CA GLU A 11 -9.31 25.37 4.11
C GLU A 11 -8.38 24.50 3.24
N PRO A 12 -8.35 24.67 1.90
CA PRO A 12 -7.65 23.76 0.99
C PRO A 12 -6.17 23.54 1.32
N HIS A 13 -5.49 24.55 1.88
CA HIS A 13 -4.09 24.44 2.26
C HIS A 13 -3.88 23.57 3.53
N LEU A 14 -4.83 23.58 4.46
CA LEU A 14 -4.82 22.70 5.64
C LEU A 14 -5.03 21.24 5.22
N ALA A 15 -5.93 21.02 4.25
CA ALA A 15 -6.17 19.70 3.68
C ALA A 15 -4.94 19.13 2.97
N ALA A 16 -4.24 19.95 2.17
CA ALA A 16 -2.99 19.57 1.53
C ALA A 16 -1.87 19.29 2.55
N ALA A 17 -1.78 20.11 3.61
CA ALA A 17 -0.78 19.91 4.67
C ALA A 17 -1.00 18.59 5.43
N GLU A 18 -2.25 18.22 5.70
CA GLU A 18 -2.56 16.94 6.33
C GLU A 18 -2.19 15.75 5.44
N CYS A 19 -2.47 15.85 4.13
CA CYS A 19 -2.04 14.82 3.19
C CYS A 19 -0.51 14.69 3.13
N GLU A 20 0.22 15.81 3.13
CA GLU A 20 1.70 15.80 3.14
C GLU A 20 2.24 15.14 4.42
N ARG A 21 1.63 15.43 5.58
CA ARG A 21 2.00 14.85 6.88
C ARG A 21 1.83 13.33 6.90
N LEU A 22 0.68 12.84 6.41
CA LEU A 22 0.36 11.41 6.36
C LEU A 22 1.20 10.66 5.31
N ALA A 23 1.27 11.19 4.09
CA ALA A 23 1.79 10.45 2.95
C ALA A 23 3.30 10.57 2.74
N ARG A 24 3.89 11.70 3.14
CA ARG A 24 5.28 12.04 2.81
C ARG A 24 6.07 12.45 4.05
N PRO A 25 6.17 11.61 5.10
CA PRO A 25 7.03 11.92 6.24
C PRO A 25 8.49 12.13 5.79
N VAL A 26 9.24 12.95 6.54
CA VAL A 26 10.64 13.27 6.24
C VAL A 26 11.46 11.97 6.18
N GLY A 27 12.26 11.82 5.14
CA GLY A 27 13.10 10.64 4.93
C GLY A 27 12.38 9.41 4.36
N SER A 28 11.07 9.47 4.08
CA SER A 28 10.37 8.35 3.45
C SER A 28 10.76 8.14 1.98
N ALA A 29 10.86 6.87 1.58
CA ALA A 29 11.06 6.48 0.19
C ALA A 29 10.01 7.08 -0.75
N PHE A 30 8.74 7.11 -0.34
CA PHE A 30 7.66 7.69 -1.14
C PHE A 30 7.85 9.19 -1.37
N ARG A 31 8.30 9.94 -0.35
CA ARG A 31 8.64 11.35 -0.51
C ARG A 31 9.71 11.53 -1.59
N LEU A 32 10.81 10.77 -1.53
CA LEU A 32 11.90 10.83 -2.51
C LEU A 32 11.44 10.44 -3.93
N ALA A 33 10.58 9.43 -4.03
CA ALA A 33 10.01 8.94 -5.29
C ALA A 33 9.13 10.01 -5.97
N SER A 34 8.33 10.76 -5.20
CA SER A 34 7.39 11.76 -5.72
C SER A 34 7.99 13.17 -5.92
N LEU A 35 9.24 13.43 -5.51
CA LEU A 35 9.86 14.78 -5.57
C LEU A 35 9.91 15.44 -6.96
N LYS A 36 10.02 14.65 -8.04
CA LYS A 36 10.21 15.17 -9.42
C LYS A 36 8.94 15.14 -10.27
N LEU A 37 7.79 14.86 -9.65
CA LEU A 37 6.50 14.96 -10.34
C LEU A 37 6.13 16.42 -10.56
N SER A 38 5.27 16.70 -11.55
CA SER A 38 4.64 18.02 -11.66
C SER A 38 3.84 18.32 -10.39
N PRO A 39 3.66 19.61 -10.00
CA PRO A 39 2.93 19.95 -8.79
C PRO A 39 1.53 19.31 -8.69
N ALA A 40 0.77 19.29 -9.79
CA ALA A 40 -0.54 18.66 -9.86
C ALA A 40 -0.49 17.14 -9.59
N ARG A 41 0.40 16.42 -10.28
CA ARG A 41 0.58 14.98 -10.08
C ARG A 41 1.08 14.66 -8.68
N GLN A 42 1.99 15.47 -8.15
CA GLN A 42 2.51 15.31 -6.79
C GLN A 42 1.40 15.45 -5.76
N ARG A 43 0.53 16.46 -5.87
CA ARG A 43 -0.64 16.63 -4.99
C ARG A 43 -1.57 15.41 -5.07
N ALA A 44 -1.92 14.99 -6.28
CA ALA A 44 -2.83 13.85 -6.47
C ALA A 44 -2.28 12.54 -5.88
N VAL A 45 -1.01 12.18 -6.16
CA VAL A 45 -0.43 10.95 -5.58
C VAL A 45 -0.23 11.05 -4.06
N THR A 46 0.00 12.26 -3.54
CA THR A 46 0.15 12.49 -2.10
C THR A 46 -1.19 12.31 -1.39
N ALA A 47 -2.28 12.87 -1.93
CA ALA A 47 -3.62 12.68 -1.39
C ALA A 47 -4.06 11.21 -1.45
N LEU A 48 -3.80 10.51 -2.57
CA LEU A 48 -4.06 9.09 -2.70
C LEU A 48 -3.29 8.26 -1.66
N ARG A 49 -2.00 8.55 -1.46
CA ARG A 49 -1.20 7.88 -0.44
C ARG A 49 -1.68 8.21 0.98
N ALA A 50 -2.19 9.41 1.22
CA ALA A 50 -2.74 9.79 2.51
C ALA A 50 -4.00 8.98 2.83
N LEU A 51 -4.91 8.83 1.85
CA LEU A 51 -6.07 7.95 1.97
C LEU A 51 -5.64 6.52 2.30
N ASP A 52 -4.69 5.98 1.52
CA ASP A 52 -4.16 4.65 1.74
C ASP A 52 -3.59 4.44 3.16
N VAL A 53 -2.80 5.39 3.66
CA VAL A 53 -2.27 5.34 5.04
C VAL A 53 -3.42 5.37 6.05
N SER A 54 -4.38 6.28 5.90
CA SER A 54 -5.52 6.37 6.82
C SER A 54 -6.37 5.11 6.85
N LEU A 55 -6.55 4.42 5.72
CA LEU A 55 -7.27 3.14 5.68
C LEU A 55 -6.46 2.02 6.35
N ALA A 56 -5.14 1.99 6.10
CA ALA A 56 -4.23 0.99 6.68
C ALA A 56 -4.10 1.08 8.20
N GLU A 57 -4.23 2.29 8.76
CA GLU A 57 -4.11 2.52 10.20
C GLU A 57 -5.30 1.97 10.99
N ILE A 58 -6.48 1.84 10.37
CA ILE A 58 -7.70 1.39 11.06
C ILE A 58 -7.53 -0.02 11.66
N PRO A 59 -7.20 -1.08 10.88
CA PRO A 59 -7.02 -2.43 11.42
C PRO A 59 -5.81 -2.57 12.35
N GLU A 60 -4.93 -1.56 12.41
CA GLU A 60 -3.70 -1.56 13.19
C GLU A 60 -3.84 -0.84 14.54
N THR A 61 -4.75 0.13 14.64
CA THR A 61 -4.83 1.05 15.79
C THR A 61 -6.15 1.02 16.54
N VAL A 62 -7.21 0.47 15.93
CA VAL A 62 -8.55 0.43 16.53
C VAL A 62 -8.83 -0.97 17.07
N SER A 63 -8.81 -1.11 18.39
CA SER A 63 -9.00 -2.42 19.03
C SER A 63 -10.43 -2.93 18.96
N GLU A 64 -11.42 -2.04 18.98
CA GLU A 64 -12.84 -2.43 18.99
C GLU A 64 -13.37 -2.68 17.58
N PRO A 65 -13.77 -3.92 17.21
CA PRO A 65 -14.12 -4.26 15.83
C PRO A 65 -15.28 -3.43 15.27
N GLN A 66 -16.30 -3.16 16.09
CA GLN A 66 -17.45 -2.34 15.68
C GLN A 66 -17.05 -0.90 15.37
N VAL A 67 -16.11 -0.33 16.14
CA VAL A 67 -15.60 1.02 15.91
C VAL A 67 -14.74 1.07 14.66
N ALA A 68 -13.94 0.03 14.42
CA ALA A 68 -13.12 -0.09 13.22
C ALA A 68 -13.99 -0.21 11.95
N MET A 69 -15.04 -1.03 12.01
CA MET A 69 -16.02 -1.17 10.92
C MET A 69 -16.74 0.15 10.65
N ALA A 70 -17.25 0.82 11.69
CA ALA A 70 -17.92 2.12 11.53
C ALA A 70 -17.00 3.19 10.91
N LYS A 71 -15.69 3.15 11.20
CA LYS A 71 -14.70 4.03 10.54
C LYS A 71 -14.54 3.71 9.06
N LEU A 72 -14.49 2.43 8.68
CA LEU A 72 -14.43 2.04 7.26
C LEU A 72 -15.70 2.41 6.51
N ASP A 73 -16.87 2.23 7.12
CA ASP A 73 -18.15 2.64 6.54
C ASP A 73 -18.20 4.17 6.35
N TRP A 74 -17.73 4.94 7.33
CA TRP A 74 -17.59 6.38 7.19
C TRP A 74 -16.63 6.77 6.05
N TRP A 75 -15.51 6.07 5.85
CA TRP A 75 -14.63 6.31 4.71
C TRP A 75 -15.28 5.96 3.37
N ARG A 76 -16.07 4.87 3.32
CA ARG A 76 -16.87 4.51 2.15
C ARG A 76 -17.88 5.61 1.82
N GLU A 77 -18.60 6.11 2.82
CA GLU A 77 -19.51 7.25 2.66
C GLU A 77 -18.78 8.51 2.17
N ALA A 78 -17.56 8.76 2.63
CA ALA A 78 -16.74 9.88 2.18
C ALA A 78 -16.31 9.72 0.70
N LEU A 79 -15.98 8.51 0.25
CA LEU A 79 -15.70 8.22 -1.16
C LEU A 79 -16.97 8.35 -2.03
N LEU A 80 -18.11 7.83 -1.58
CA LEU A 80 -19.40 8.02 -2.24
C LEU A 80 -19.78 9.51 -2.33
N GLY A 81 -19.49 10.28 -1.27
CA GLY A 81 -19.64 11.73 -1.29
C GLY A 81 -18.81 12.35 -2.41
N MET A 82 -17.54 11.92 -2.57
CA MET A 82 -16.65 12.42 -3.61
C MET A 82 -17.22 12.23 -5.01
N THR A 83 -17.83 11.06 -5.29
CA THR A 83 -18.45 10.78 -6.59
C THR A 83 -19.64 11.72 -6.86
N GLN A 84 -20.30 12.16 -5.80
CA GLN A 84 -21.43 13.08 -5.82
C GLN A 84 -20.99 14.57 -5.77
N GLY A 85 -19.69 14.85 -5.88
CA GLY A 85 -19.14 16.21 -5.83
C GLY A 85 -19.08 16.82 -4.43
N ARG A 86 -19.25 16.00 -3.37
CA ARG A 86 -19.18 16.41 -1.96
C ARG A 86 -17.91 15.86 -1.32
N ALA A 87 -17.02 16.73 -0.84
CA ALA A 87 -15.82 16.32 -0.13
C ALA A 87 -15.74 17.01 1.23
N GLU A 88 -16.09 16.27 2.30
CA GLU A 88 -16.04 16.81 3.67
C GLU A 88 -14.70 16.57 4.36
N HIS A 89 -14.09 15.39 4.12
CA HIS A 89 -12.83 15.05 4.75
C HIS A 89 -11.63 15.68 4.03
N PRO A 90 -10.62 16.23 4.75
CA PRO A 90 -9.48 16.90 4.12
C PRO A 90 -8.71 16.03 3.11
N VAL A 91 -8.58 14.73 3.39
CA VAL A 91 -7.95 13.79 2.45
C VAL A 91 -8.78 13.63 1.18
N ILE A 92 -10.10 13.52 1.30
CA ILE A 92 -11.01 13.39 0.16
C ILE A 92 -11.07 14.70 -0.65
N GLN A 93 -11.06 15.85 0.02
CA GLN A 93 -10.97 17.17 -0.64
C GLN A 93 -9.71 17.28 -1.50
N SER A 94 -8.56 16.91 -0.91
CA SER A 94 -7.28 16.95 -1.62
C SER A 94 -7.22 15.93 -2.76
N LEU A 95 -7.82 14.75 -2.58
CA LEU A 95 -7.89 13.72 -3.60
C LEU A 95 -8.76 14.19 -4.77
N ALA A 96 -9.97 14.70 -4.51
CA ALA A 96 -10.88 15.22 -5.52
C ALA A 96 -10.24 16.35 -6.34
N ALA A 97 -9.67 17.35 -5.65
CA ALA A 97 -8.98 18.46 -6.30
C ALA A 97 -7.78 17.98 -7.13
N GLY A 98 -6.98 17.06 -6.59
CA GLY A 98 -5.85 16.47 -7.31
C GLY A 98 -6.29 15.69 -8.56
N LEU A 99 -7.40 14.97 -8.49
CA LEU A 99 -7.99 14.24 -9.61
C LEU A 99 -8.51 15.19 -10.69
N ASP A 100 -9.18 16.29 -10.32
CA ASP A 100 -9.61 17.33 -11.25
C ASP A 100 -8.40 17.95 -11.98
N GLU A 101 -7.34 18.32 -11.25
CA GLU A 101 -6.13 18.94 -11.81
C GLU A 101 -5.37 18.05 -12.81
N VAL A 102 -5.47 16.73 -12.68
CA VAL A 102 -4.84 15.78 -13.61
C VAL A 102 -5.82 15.25 -14.67
N GLY A 103 -7.03 15.79 -14.76
CA GLY A 103 -8.03 15.46 -15.78
C GLY A 103 -8.79 14.15 -15.52
N LEU A 104 -8.83 13.67 -14.28
CA LEU A 104 -9.56 12.47 -13.86
C LEU A 104 -10.82 12.79 -13.04
N GLY A 105 -11.19 14.06 -12.93
CA GLY A 105 -12.35 14.52 -12.18
C GLY A 105 -13.68 13.90 -12.61
N GLU A 106 -13.93 13.81 -13.92
CA GLU A 106 -15.17 13.21 -14.44
C GLU A 106 -15.24 11.71 -14.15
N GLU A 107 -14.11 11.01 -14.26
CA GLU A 107 -14.01 9.59 -13.89
C GLU A 107 -14.28 9.42 -12.39
N ALA A 108 -13.69 10.28 -11.55
CA ALA A 108 -13.90 10.27 -10.11
C ALA A 108 -15.35 10.57 -9.67
N ARG A 109 -16.13 11.27 -10.50
CA ARG A 109 -17.57 11.55 -10.28
C ARG A 109 -18.50 10.43 -10.74
N ARG A 110 -17.95 9.34 -11.27
CA ARG A 110 -18.70 8.15 -11.67
C ARG A 110 -18.40 7.01 -10.71
N GLU A 111 -19.42 6.60 -9.95
CA GLU A 111 -19.32 5.52 -8.96
C GLU A 111 -18.89 4.19 -9.59
N ASP A 112 -19.34 3.90 -10.81
CA ASP A 112 -19.02 2.69 -11.57
C ASP A 112 -17.68 2.79 -12.34
N SER A 113 -16.88 3.85 -12.12
CA SER A 113 -15.63 4.01 -12.84
C SER A 113 -14.53 3.05 -12.38
N PRO A 114 -13.59 2.66 -13.26
CA PRO A 114 -12.43 1.87 -12.86
C PRO A 114 -11.58 2.54 -11.77
N LEU A 115 -11.50 3.88 -11.77
CA LEU A 115 -10.81 4.63 -10.73
C LEU A 115 -11.47 4.45 -9.35
N VAL A 116 -12.78 4.64 -9.26
CA VAL A 116 -13.53 4.48 -7.99
C VAL A 116 -13.52 3.02 -7.55
N GLY A 117 -13.69 2.07 -8.48
CA GLY A 117 -13.58 0.64 -8.17
C GLY A 117 -12.25 0.28 -7.49
N ARG A 118 -11.12 0.84 -7.96
CA ARG A 118 -9.81 0.64 -7.32
C ARG A 118 -9.66 1.33 -5.97
N LEU A 119 -10.37 2.45 -5.72
CA LEU A 119 -10.41 3.08 -4.40
C LEU A 119 -11.23 2.22 -3.42
N GLU A 120 -12.34 1.64 -3.86
CA GLU A 120 -13.15 0.70 -3.08
C GLU A 120 -12.38 -0.60 -2.78
N GLU A 121 -11.56 -1.11 -3.71
CA GLU A 121 -10.64 -2.23 -3.45
C GLU A 121 -9.71 -1.94 -2.24
N ARG A 122 -9.29 -0.68 -2.03
CA ARG A 122 -8.48 -0.28 -0.87
C ARG A 122 -9.25 -0.45 0.44
N LEU A 123 -10.50 -0.03 0.45
CA LEU A 123 -11.40 -0.21 1.61
C LEU A 123 -11.67 -1.68 1.87
N GLY A 124 -11.94 -2.45 0.81
CA GLY A 124 -12.12 -3.89 0.88
C GLY A 124 -10.93 -4.60 1.51
N ALA A 125 -9.70 -4.22 1.13
CA ALA A 125 -8.50 -4.78 1.74
C ALA A 125 -8.38 -4.47 3.25
N ALA A 126 -8.70 -3.24 3.67
CA ALA A 126 -8.69 -2.90 5.10
C ALA A 126 -9.76 -3.68 5.89
N ARG A 127 -10.89 -3.98 5.25
CA ARG A 127 -11.93 -4.86 5.80
C ARG A 127 -11.45 -6.30 5.96
N ILE A 128 -10.77 -6.85 4.95
CA ILE A 128 -10.14 -8.18 5.03
C ILE A 128 -9.16 -8.25 6.21
N GLU A 129 -8.40 -7.20 6.48
CA GLU A 129 -7.49 -7.15 7.65
C GLU A 129 -8.23 -7.10 9.00
N LEU A 130 -9.43 -6.51 9.06
CA LEU A 130 -10.28 -6.53 10.27
C LEU A 130 -10.90 -7.91 10.51
N GLU A 131 -11.37 -8.55 9.44
CA GLU A 131 -12.01 -9.86 9.44
C GLU A 131 -10.98 -10.98 9.16
N TYR A 132 -9.72 -10.76 9.56
CA TYR A 132 -8.62 -11.67 9.24
C TYR A 132 -8.79 -13.04 9.91
N GLU A 133 -8.84 -14.10 9.10
CA GLU A 133 -8.95 -15.50 9.54
C GLU A 133 -7.86 -16.41 8.96
N GLY A 134 -6.86 -15.84 8.28
CA GLY A 134 -5.85 -16.58 7.53
C GLY A 134 -6.11 -16.62 6.03
N PHE A 135 -5.13 -17.15 5.29
CA PHE A 135 -5.23 -17.41 3.85
C PHE A 135 -5.08 -18.90 3.62
N ALA A 136 -6.05 -19.54 2.98
CA ALA A 136 -5.96 -20.99 2.74
C ALA A 136 -4.90 -21.27 1.68
N GLY A 137 -5.00 -20.58 0.54
CA GLY A 137 -4.11 -20.75 -0.60
C GLY A 137 -3.43 -19.48 -1.07
N GLU A 138 -2.51 -19.65 -2.00
CA GLU A 138 -1.78 -18.55 -2.66
C GLU A 138 -2.73 -17.56 -3.33
N ALA A 139 -3.84 -18.04 -3.91
CA ALA A 139 -4.83 -17.20 -4.58
C ALA A 139 -5.52 -16.21 -3.62
N ASP A 140 -5.78 -16.62 -2.37
CA ASP A 140 -6.44 -15.75 -1.38
C ASP A 140 -5.49 -14.62 -0.95
N LEU A 141 -4.23 -14.97 -0.69
CA LEU A 141 -3.19 -14.00 -0.39
C LEU A 141 -2.99 -13.05 -1.58
N GLU A 142 -2.95 -13.57 -2.80
CA GLU A 142 -2.80 -12.78 -4.01
C GLU A 142 -3.95 -11.79 -4.23
N ALA A 143 -5.20 -12.22 -4.01
CA ALA A 143 -6.37 -11.35 -4.09
C ALA A 143 -6.31 -10.23 -3.03
N PHE A 144 -5.89 -10.56 -1.80
CA PHE A 144 -5.64 -9.55 -0.77
C PHE A 144 -4.53 -8.58 -1.20
N LEU A 145 -3.39 -9.08 -1.70
CA LEU A 145 -2.28 -8.23 -2.14
C LEU A 145 -2.66 -7.36 -3.34
N ASP A 146 -3.54 -7.83 -4.22
CA ASP A 146 -4.07 -7.05 -5.32
C ASP A 146 -4.94 -5.90 -4.83
N ALA A 147 -5.94 -6.21 -4.01
CA ALA A 147 -6.82 -5.22 -3.42
C ALA A 147 -6.02 -4.22 -2.55
N ARG A 148 -4.99 -4.71 -1.84
CA ARG A 148 -4.18 -3.96 -0.86
C ARG A 148 -2.99 -3.22 -1.46
N TYR A 149 -2.43 -3.60 -2.60
CA TYR A 149 -1.21 -2.96 -3.10
C TYR A 149 -1.17 -2.77 -4.61
N ALA A 150 -1.62 -3.76 -5.39
CA ALA A 150 -1.64 -3.64 -6.84
C ALA A 150 -2.59 -2.52 -7.30
N SER A 151 -3.77 -2.42 -6.68
CA SER A 151 -4.74 -1.34 -6.89
C SER A 151 -4.13 0.05 -6.65
N LEU A 152 -3.34 0.23 -5.59
CA LEU A 152 -2.66 1.47 -5.26
C LEU A 152 -1.62 1.84 -6.32
N PHE A 153 -0.79 0.88 -6.75
CA PHE A 153 0.23 1.14 -7.76
C PHE A 153 -0.39 1.39 -9.15
N ALA A 154 -1.49 0.72 -9.48
CA ALA A 154 -2.27 1.00 -10.67
C ALA A 154 -2.83 2.43 -10.65
N LEU A 155 -3.37 2.87 -9.50
CA LEU A 155 -3.84 4.24 -9.32
C LEU A 155 -2.70 5.26 -9.43
N TYR A 156 -1.50 4.99 -8.91
CA TYR A 156 -0.33 5.83 -9.18
C TYR A 156 -0.04 5.90 -10.69
N GLY A 157 -0.06 4.77 -11.40
CA GLY A 157 0.15 4.75 -12.84
C GLY A 157 -0.89 5.58 -13.60
N ARG A 158 -2.16 5.52 -13.17
CA ARG A 158 -3.26 6.31 -13.72
C ARG A 158 -3.06 7.81 -13.49
N LEU A 159 -2.72 8.23 -12.27
CA LEU A 159 -2.43 9.62 -11.90
C LEU A 159 -1.21 10.20 -12.66
N LEU A 160 -0.26 9.33 -13.02
CA LEU A 160 0.91 9.69 -13.82
C LEU A 160 0.62 9.71 -15.34
N ALA A 161 -0.62 9.40 -15.75
CA ALA A 161 -1.05 9.29 -17.14
C ALA A 161 -0.21 8.32 -17.97
N LEU A 162 0.11 7.15 -17.40
CA LEU A 162 0.89 6.12 -18.08
C LEU A 162 0.05 5.32 -19.09
N PRO A 163 0.70 4.69 -20.09
CA PRO A 163 0.05 3.69 -20.94
C PRO A 163 -0.50 2.52 -20.13
N ALA A 164 -1.56 1.88 -20.61
CA ALA A 164 -2.23 0.77 -19.93
C ALA A 164 -1.26 -0.37 -19.55
N GLU A 165 -0.37 -0.77 -20.46
CA GLU A 165 0.65 -1.80 -20.22
C GLU A 165 1.56 -1.44 -19.02
N GLN A 166 1.96 -0.17 -18.88
CA GLN A 166 2.76 0.28 -17.75
C GLN A 166 1.95 0.41 -16.44
N ILE A 167 0.64 0.67 -16.53
CA ILE A 167 -0.25 0.64 -15.36
C ILE A 167 -0.37 -0.79 -14.84
N GLU A 168 -0.50 -1.78 -15.72
CA GLU A 168 -0.51 -3.20 -15.35
C GLU A 168 0.83 -3.66 -14.77
N ALA A 169 1.96 -3.25 -15.37
CA ALA A 169 3.27 -3.53 -14.81
C ALA A 169 3.47 -2.87 -13.44
N ALA A 170 2.96 -1.65 -13.24
CA ALA A 170 2.95 -1.00 -11.93
C ALA A 170 2.10 -1.79 -10.92
N ALA A 171 0.91 -2.26 -11.31
CA ALA A 171 0.06 -3.09 -10.46
C ALA A 171 0.78 -4.37 -10.02
N ARG A 172 1.42 -5.08 -10.95
CA ARG A 172 2.24 -6.27 -10.65
C ARG A 172 3.38 -5.96 -9.69
N LEU A 173 4.11 -4.86 -9.91
CA LEU A 173 5.13 -4.39 -8.97
C LEU A 173 4.53 -4.10 -7.58
N GLY A 174 3.33 -3.52 -7.53
CA GLY A 174 2.59 -3.25 -6.29
C GLY A 174 2.28 -4.52 -5.50
N ARG A 175 1.84 -5.60 -6.15
CA ARG A 175 1.63 -6.91 -5.50
C ARG A 175 2.90 -7.40 -4.80
N TRP A 176 4.04 -7.37 -5.50
CA TRP A 176 5.33 -7.81 -4.96
C TRP A 176 5.88 -6.89 -3.88
N HIS A 177 5.68 -5.57 -4.01
CA HIS A 177 5.93 -4.61 -2.94
C HIS A 177 5.13 -4.97 -1.68
N GLY A 178 3.84 -5.27 -1.85
CA GLY A 178 2.97 -5.69 -0.76
C GLY A 178 3.41 -6.98 -0.10
N ARG A 179 3.79 -7.99 -0.89
CA ARG A 179 4.30 -9.26 -0.39
C ARG A 179 5.58 -9.07 0.44
N LEU A 180 6.51 -8.24 -0.03
CA LEU A 180 7.69 -7.84 0.74
C LEU A 180 7.33 -7.11 2.03
N ASP A 181 6.38 -6.17 1.98
CA ASP A 181 5.92 -5.44 3.17
C ASP A 181 5.33 -6.39 4.23
N ARG A 182 4.53 -7.37 3.81
CA ARG A 182 4.01 -8.43 4.69
C ARG A 182 5.11 -9.31 5.27
N ALA A 183 6.08 -9.73 4.46
CA ALA A 183 7.23 -10.50 4.94
C ALA A 183 8.07 -9.72 5.97
N ARG A 184 8.37 -8.44 5.70
CA ARG A 184 9.12 -7.55 6.61
C ARG A 184 8.46 -7.37 7.96
N LEU A 185 7.14 -7.48 8.02
CA LEU A 185 6.34 -7.29 9.22
C LEU A 185 5.80 -8.62 9.79
N LEU A 186 6.22 -9.77 9.25
CA LEU A 186 5.73 -11.09 9.64
C LEU A 186 5.77 -11.29 11.16
N GLY A 187 6.93 -11.06 11.77
CA GLY A 187 7.11 -11.15 13.21
C GLY A 187 6.17 -10.26 14.02
N ARG A 188 5.86 -9.05 13.54
CA ARG A 188 4.94 -8.13 14.22
C ARG A 188 3.49 -8.63 14.09
N HIS A 189 3.10 -9.03 12.89
CA HIS A 189 1.72 -9.41 12.60
C HIS A 189 1.35 -10.73 13.25
N ALA A 190 2.21 -11.75 13.24
CA ALA A 190 1.77 -13.01 13.83
C ALA A 190 1.73 -12.99 15.37
N ARG A 191 2.46 -12.07 16.04
CA ARG A 191 2.29 -11.83 17.49
C ARG A 191 0.87 -11.42 17.86
N ILE A 192 0.12 -10.86 16.90
CA ILE A 192 -1.30 -10.52 17.04
C ILE A 192 -2.21 -11.46 16.24
N GLY A 193 -1.72 -12.66 15.89
CA GLY A 193 -2.48 -13.69 15.19
C GLY A 193 -2.68 -13.45 13.70
N ARG A 194 -1.87 -12.60 13.06
CA ARG A 194 -1.96 -12.31 11.61
C ARG A 194 -0.74 -12.85 10.85
N VAL A 195 -0.91 -13.96 10.14
CA VAL A 195 0.14 -14.65 9.35
C VAL A 195 -0.13 -14.53 7.85
N TYR A 196 0.53 -13.57 7.19
CA TYR A 196 0.38 -13.34 5.74
C TYR A 196 1.18 -14.35 4.88
N LEU A 197 1.10 -15.63 5.23
CA LEU A 197 1.60 -16.77 4.47
C LEU A 197 0.45 -17.76 4.31
N PRO A 198 0.22 -18.35 3.11
CA PRO A 198 -0.87 -19.29 2.93
C PRO A 198 -0.67 -20.57 3.75
N GLN A 199 -1.76 -21.13 4.27
CA GLN A 199 -1.74 -22.40 5.01
C GLN A 199 -1.17 -23.55 4.16
N ASP A 200 -1.51 -23.62 2.88
CA ASP A 200 -0.94 -24.61 1.96
C ASP A 200 0.58 -24.47 1.81
N THR A 201 1.11 -23.25 1.89
CA THR A 201 2.55 -23.00 1.86
C THR A 201 3.20 -23.48 3.15
N LEU A 202 2.63 -23.20 4.32
CA LEU A 202 3.12 -23.72 5.60
C LEU A 202 3.10 -25.26 5.61
N ASN A 203 1.99 -25.87 5.19
CA ASN A 203 1.80 -27.31 5.11
C ASN A 203 2.83 -27.99 4.20
N ARG A 204 3.17 -27.38 3.05
CA ARG A 204 4.17 -27.90 2.12
C ARG A 204 5.57 -28.01 2.74
N PHE A 205 5.88 -27.14 3.69
CA PHE A 205 7.11 -27.17 4.47
C PHE A 205 6.96 -27.97 5.78
N GLY A 206 5.80 -28.58 6.03
CA GLY A 206 5.53 -29.33 7.27
C GLY A 206 5.46 -28.43 8.51
N LEU A 207 5.11 -27.16 8.34
CA LEU A 207 5.05 -26.16 9.40
C LEU A 207 3.60 -25.78 9.72
N ASP A 208 3.37 -25.36 10.96
CA ASP A 208 2.18 -24.61 11.37
C ASP A 208 2.52 -23.13 11.68
N GLU A 209 1.52 -22.32 12.02
CA GLU A 209 1.77 -20.92 12.40
C GLU A 209 2.63 -20.78 13.66
N ALA A 210 2.55 -21.73 14.60
CA ALA A 210 3.31 -21.69 15.84
C ALA A 210 4.81 -21.96 15.60
N ASP A 211 5.15 -22.75 14.58
CA ASP A 211 6.52 -23.01 14.15
C ASP A 211 7.28 -21.75 13.72
N LEU A 212 6.58 -20.70 13.28
CA LEU A 212 7.19 -19.42 12.95
C LEU A 212 7.90 -18.77 14.16
N TYR A 213 7.49 -19.10 15.39
CA TYR A 213 8.05 -18.53 16.63
C TYR A 213 8.64 -19.57 17.58
N ARG A 214 8.46 -20.86 17.28
CA ARG A 214 8.98 -21.96 18.10
C ARG A 214 10.52 -21.88 18.17
N GLU A 215 11.04 -22.11 19.37
CA GLU A 215 12.47 -22.30 19.61
C GLU A 215 12.73 -23.67 20.28
N PRO A 216 13.68 -24.47 19.78
CA PRO A 216 14.55 -24.20 18.62
C PRO A 216 13.78 -24.16 17.30
N ALA A 217 14.20 -23.27 16.40
CA ALA A 217 13.64 -23.12 15.06
C ALA A 217 13.63 -24.45 14.27
N PRO A 218 12.49 -24.87 13.68
CA PRO A 218 12.47 -25.96 12.72
C PRO A 218 13.36 -25.66 11.51
N ALA A 219 14.08 -26.65 10.99
CA ALA A 219 14.99 -26.48 9.85
C ALA A 219 14.27 -25.93 8.59
N ASP A 220 13.04 -26.38 8.37
CA ASP A 220 12.23 -25.99 7.22
C ASP A 220 11.72 -24.54 7.29
N ARG A 221 11.75 -23.90 8.47
CA ARG A 221 11.36 -22.48 8.63
C ARG A 221 12.26 -21.57 7.82
N GLU A 222 13.57 -21.78 7.89
CA GLU A 222 14.52 -20.95 7.13
C GLU A 222 14.43 -21.24 5.63
N ALA A 223 14.16 -22.50 5.24
CA ALA A 223 13.93 -22.87 3.85
C ALA A 223 12.69 -22.17 3.27
N LEU A 224 11.58 -22.14 4.02
CA LEU A 224 10.37 -21.41 3.65
C LEU A 224 10.66 -19.92 3.47
N PHE A 225 11.37 -19.29 4.40
CA PHE A 225 11.74 -17.88 4.30
C PHE A 225 12.61 -17.58 3.08
N ARG A 226 13.61 -18.42 2.79
CA ARG A 226 14.44 -18.21 1.60
C ARG A 226 13.64 -18.34 0.31
N GLU A 227 12.79 -19.36 0.19
CA GLU A 227 11.93 -19.52 -1.00
C GLU A 227 11.01 -18.31 -1.21
N GLU A 228 10.40 -17.81 -0.13
CA GLU A 228 9.52 -16.65 -0.18
C GLU A 228 10.28 -15.38 -0.60
N LEU A 229 11.48 -15.15 -0.06
CA LEU A 229 12.32 -14.02 -0.45
C LEU A 229 12.82 -14.13 -1.90
N ASP A 230 13.13 -15.33 -2.39
CA ASP A 230 13.52 -15.54 -3.78
C ASP A 230 12.36 -15.34 -4.75
N ARG A 231 11.14 -15.75 -4.36
CA ARG A 231 9.91 -15.46 -5.12
C ARG A 231 9.68 -13.95 -5.22
N ILE A 232 9.80 -13.23 -4.11
CA ILE A 232 9.71 -11.76 -4.07
C ILE A 232 10.80 -11.12 -4.94
N ARG A 233 12.03 -11.64 -4.90
CA ARG A 233 13.16 -11.16 -5.74
C ARG A 233 12.84 -11.23 -7.22
N ALA A 234 12.35 -12.38 -7.67
CA ALA A 234 11.98 -12.60 -9.06
C ALA A 234 10.87 -11.62 -9.48
N GLY A 235 9.83 -11.50 -8.66
CA GLY A 235 8.69 -10.61 -8.89
C GLY A 235 9.04 -9.12 -8.93
N LEU A 236 9.83 -8.64 -7.96
CA LEU A 236 10.34 -7.25 -7.96
C LEU A 236 11.31 -6.98 -9.11
N SER A 237 11.93 -8.02 -9.68
CA SER A 237 12.85 -7.86 -10.80
C SER A 237 12.12 -7.70 -12.13
N ASP A 238 10.89 -8.19 -12.21
CA ASP A 238 10.06 -8.17 -13.39
C ASP A 238 9.43 -6.79 -13.64
N TRP A 239 9.48 -6.35 -14.90
CA TRP A 239 8.74 -5.20 -15.39
C TRP A 239 8.24 -5.53 -16.79
N PRO A 240 7.08 -6.20 -16.88
CA PRO A 240 6.56 -6.70 -18.15
C PRO A 240 5.74 -5.61 -18.83
N ALA A 241 6.42 -4.53 -19.21
CA ALA A 241 5.90 -3.48 -20.06
C ALA A 241 7.00 -2.85 -20.90
N SER A 242 6.63 -2.37 -22.09
CA SER A 242 7.56 -1.68 -22.97
C SER A 242 8.06 -0.35 -22.39
N GLY A 243 9.34 -0.07 -22.65
CA GLY A 243 9.99 1.17 -22.24
C GLY A 243 10.47 1.19 -20.79
N ARG A 244 11.10 2.29 -20.42
CA ARG A 244 11.71 2.46 -19.10
C ARG A 244 10.62 2.71 -18.03
N PRO A 245 10.65 2.02 -16.88
CA PRO A 245 9.71 2.30 -15.79
C PRO A 245 9.81 3.76 -15.32
N PRO A 246 8.68 4.41 -14.99
CA PRO A 246 8.66 5.75 -14.45
C PRO A 246 9.54 5.88 -13.20
N ARG A 247 10.10 7.07 -12.99
CA ARG A 247 11.02 7.35 -11.87
C ARG A 247 10.44 6.97 -10.51
N LEU A 248 9.14 7.22 -10.28
CA LEU A 248 8.45 6.87 -9.04
C LEU A 248 8.61 5.37 -8.73
N PHE A 249 8.27 4.50 -9.68
CA PHE A 249 8.36 3.04 -9.51
C PHE A 249 9.80 2.54 -9.43
N ARG A 250 10.74 3.13 -10.17
CA ARG A 250 12.17 2.78 -10.06
C ARG A 250 12.72 3.01 -8.65
N ILE A 251 12.35 4.13 -8.02
CA ILE A 251 12.83 4.45 -6.67
C ILE A 251 12.19 3.54 -5.63
N LEU A 252 10.87 3.33 -5.70
CA LEU A 252 10.18 2.40 -4.78
C LEU A 252 10.78 0.99 -4.88
N ARG A 253 10.91 0.47 -6.11
CA ARG A 253 11.55 -0.82 -6.38
C ARG A 253 12.99 -0.90 -5.86
N ALA A 254 13.79 0.16 -6.01
CA ALA A 254 15.17 0.17 -5.51
C ALA A 254 15.25 0.07 -3.98
N VAL A 255 14.29 0.68 -3.27
CA VAL A 255 14.18 0.56 -1.81
C VAL A 255 13.72 -0.84 -1.42
N ASP A 256 12.75 -1.41 -2.14
CA ASP A 256 12.27 -2.78 -1.91
C ASP A 256 13.38 -3.82 -2.11
N LEU A 257 14.16 -3.69 -3.19
CA LEU A 257 15.31 -4.57 -3.45
C LEU A 257 16.41 -4.47 -2.39
N GLU A 258 16.60 -3.29 -1.77
CA GLU A 258 17.55 -3.17 -0.66
C GLU A 258 17.02 -3.81 0.62
N HIS A 259 15.73 -3.66 0.95
CA HIS A 259 15.14 -4.38 2.07
C HIS A 259 15.29 -5.89 1.86
N LEU A 260 14.99 -6.36 0.65
CA LEU A 260 15.12 -7.77 0.30
C LEU A 260 16.55 -8.28 0.44
N ARG A 261 17.55 -7.50 0.01
CA ARG A 261 18.97 -7.85 0.18
C ARG A 261 19.30 -8.06 1.65
N LEU A 262 18.91 -7.13 2.51
CA LEU A 262 19.16 -7.21 3.95
C LEU A 262 18.43 -8.41 4.58
N MET A 263 17.19 -8.67 4.19
CA MET A 263 16.42 -9.82 4.70
C MET A 263 16.99 -11.18 4.26
N GLN A 264 17.61 -11.24 3.08
CA GLN A 264 18.29 -12.46 2.64
C GLN A 264 19.61 -12.72 3.37
N GLU A 265 20.25 -11.68 3.93
CA GLU A 265 21.45 -11.83 4.78
C GLU A 265 21.10 -12.41 6.15
N THR A 266 19.90 -12.12 6.67
CA THR A 266 19.41 -12.62 7.95
C THR A 266 17.95 -13.14 7.89
N PRO A 267 17.63 -14.23 7.14
CA PRO A 267 16.25 -14.70 7.00
C PRO A 267 15.59 -15.08 8.33
N ALA A 268 16.35 -15.58 9.29
CA ALA A 268 15.84 -15.92 10.63
C ALA A 268 15.27 -14.69 11.39
N GLU A 269 15.65 -13.46 11.03
CA GLU A 269 15.16 -12.25 11.68
C GLU A 269 13.75 -11.83 11.24
N LEU A 270 13.16 -12.47 10.22
CA LEU A 270 11.78 -12.22 9.76
C LEU A 270 10.74 -12.28 10.89
N THR A 271 10.99 -13.11 11.91
CA THR A 271 10.13 -13.26 13.09
C THR A 271 10.64 -12.48 14.30
N GLY A 272 11.95 -12.19 14.34
CA GLY A 272 12.66 -11.60 15.47
C GLY A 272 12.84 -10.08 15.46
N GLY A 273 12.95 -9.43 14.29
CA GLY A 273 13.39 -8.04 14.19
C GLY A 273 12.84 -7.27 13.00
N ARG A 274 13.07 -5.95 13.01
CA ARG A 274 12.77 -5.07 11.87
C ARG A 274 14.05 -4.80 11.09
N VAL A 275 14.02 -5.11 9.80
CA VAL A 275 15.06 -4.71 8.86
C VAL A 275 14.77 -3.29 8.38
N GLU A 276 15.55 -2.32 8.85
CA GLU A 276 15.40 -0.91 8.51
C GLU A 276 16.56 -0.40 7.64
N ILE A 277 16.21 0.38 6.61
CA ILE A 277 17.19 1.10 5.79
C ILE A 277 17.34 2.51 6.34
N SER A 278 18.59 2.92 6.63
CA SER A 278 18.88 4.28 7.10
C SER A 278 18.43 5.35 6.10
N PRO A 279 18.02 6.55 6.56
CA PRO A 279 17.59 7.63 5.66
C PRO A 279 18.63 8.03 4.61
N VAL A 280 19.92 7.99 4.97
CA VAL A 280 21.03 8.27 4.05
C VAL A 280 21.09 7.22 2.93
N ARG A 281 20.90 5.95 3.27
CA ARG A 281 20.87 4.86 2.29
C ARG A 281 19.64 4.96 1.39
N GLN A 282 18.46 5.31 1.92
CA GLN A 282 17.26 5.57 1.11
C GLN A 282 17.47 6.70 0.12
N TRP A 283 18.09 7.81 0.55
CA TRP A 283 18.43 8.93 -0.33
C TRP A 283 19.39 8.50 -1.44
N TRP A 284 20.44 7.74 -1.11
CA TRP A 284 21.42 7.26 -2.08
C TRP A 284 20.80 6.31 -3.12
N LEU A 285 19.92 5.41 -2.69
CA LEU A 285 19.16 4.54 -3.58
C LEU A 285 18.27 5.35 -4.52
N ALA A 286 17.54 6.34 -3.98
CA ALA A 286 16.67 7.19 -4.78
C ALA A 286 17.46 8.03 -5.80
N TRP A 287 18.66 8.50 -5.43
CA TRP A 287 19.55 9.19 -6.35
C TRP A 287 20.04 8.26 -7.46
N ARG A 288 20.57 7.07 -7.13
CA ARG A 288 21.02 6.09 -8.14
C ARG A 288 19.90 5.64 -9.06
N ALA A 289 18.72 5.38 -8.53
CA ALA A 289 17.56 4.93 -9.29
C ALA A 289 16.91 6.05 -10.12
N SER A 290 17.30 7.32 -9.94
CA SER A 290 16.79 8.44 -10.74
C SER A 290 17.41 8.49 -12.13
N TRP A 291 18.69 8.11 -12.25
CA TRP A 291 19.46 8.07 -13.50
C TRP A 291 19.28 6.74 -14.22
#